data_AF-A0A4R3M8U4-F1
#
_entry.id   AF-A0A4R3M8U4-F1
#
_cell.length_a   1.000
_cell.length_b   1.000
_cell.length_c   1.000
_cell.angle_alpha   90.00
_cell.angle_beta   90.00
_cell.angle_gamma   90.00
#
_symmetry.space_group_name_H-M   'P 1'
#
loop_
_entity.id
_entity.type
_entity.pdbx_description
1 polymer ?
#
loop_
_entity_poly.entity_id
_entity_poly.type
_entity_poly.pdbx_seq_one_letter_code
_entity_poly.pdbx_strand_id
1 'polypeptide(L)'
;MLRTMILVAGCLAASAAVAGQQQADQCAAGLSGDSKTIYDAVAPTAASAPDLRAAITDATKSLVMAGKVSRSSAKGAAEAAGACLAHLKS
;
A
#
# COMPACT_ATOMS: atom_id res chain seq x y z
N MET A 1 -37.72 38.58 -4.19
CA MET A 1 -36.41 39.22 -4.37
C MET A 1 -35.36 38.43 -3.58
N LEU A 2 -34.42 37.79 -4.31
CA LEU A 2 -33.05 37.40 -3.90
C LEU A 2 -32.92 36.52 -2.62
N ARG A 3 -32.82 35.18 -2.60
CA ARG A 3 -32.30 34.13 -3.50
C ARG A 3 -30.78 34.16 -3.70
N THR A 4 -30.03 34.09 -2.60
CA THR A 4 -28.56 33.96 -2.62
C THR A 4 -28.09 32.94 -1.59
N MET A 5 -28.28 31.65 -1.88
CA MET A 5 -27.50 30.58 -1.24
C MET A 5 -26.16 30.50 -1.95
N ILE A 6 -25.14 31.12 -1.36
CA ILE A 6 -23.74 30.89 -1.74
C ILE A 6 -23.32 29.60 -1.04
N LEU A 7 -23.53 28.50 -1.76
CA LEU A 7 -22.93 27.20 -1.46
C LEU A 7 -21.53 27.27 -2.08
N VAL A 8 -20.54 27.70 -1.29
CA VAL A 8 -19.12 27.54 -1.66
C VAL A 8 -18.84 26.04 -1.63
N ALA A 9 -19.03 25.40 -2.78
CA ALA A 9 -18.62 24.04 -3.05
C ALA A 9 -17.10 24.00 -2.92
N GLY A 10 -16.63 23.62 -1.73
CA GLY A 10 -15.22 23.34 -1.47
C GLY A 10 -14.76 22.23 -2.42
N CYS A 11 -13.72 22.52 -3.19
CA CYS A 11 -12.98 21.55 -3.98
C CYS A 11 -12.35 20.47 -3.06
N LEU A 12 -13.15 19.50 -2.64
CA LEU A 12 -12.72 18.23 -2.05
C LEU A 12 -12.29 17.30 -3.20
N ALA A 13 -11.15 17.59 -3.82
CA ALA A 13 -10.58 16.75 -4.87
C ALA A 13 -9.11 16.43 -4.57
N ALA A 14 -8.83 15.88 -3.39
CA ALA A 14 -7.52 15.29 -3.08
C ALA A 14 -7.54 14.23 -1.96
N SER A 15 -8.71 13.77 -1.50
CA SER A 15 -8.83 12.99 -0.26
C SER A 15 -8.80 11.47 -0.43
N ALA A 16 -8.84 10.95 -1.67
CA ALA A 16 -8.92 9.50 -1.88
C ALA A 16 -7.59 8.79 -1.56
N ALA A 17 -6.45 9.38 -1.94
CA ALA A 17 -5.15 8.74 -1.76
C ALA A 17 -4.69 8.63 -0.29
N VAL A 18 -5.11 9.56 0.57
CA VAL A 18 -4.73 9.60 1.99
C VAL A 18 -5.45 8.53 2.83
N ALA A 19 -6.69 8.17 2.46
CA ALA A 19 -7.45 7.17 3.20
C ALA A 19 -6.85 5.76 3.02
N GLY A 20 -6.52 5.37 1.78
CA GLY A 20 -5.92 4.08 1.49
C GLY A 20 -4.56 3.90 2.19
N GLN A 21 -3.75 4.96 2.22
CA GLN A 21 -2.45 4.97 2.89
C GLN A 21 -2.59 4.69 4.39
N GLN A 22 -3.49 5.41 5.08
CA GLN A 22 -3.67 5.25 6.52
C GLN A 22 -4.19 3.86 6.91
N GLN A 23 -5.00 3.22 6.06
CA GLN A 23 -5.47 1.85 6.28
C GLN A 23 -4.35 0.83 6.06
N ALA A 24 -3.55 1.02 5.01
CA ALA A 24 -2.39 0.17 4.73
C ALA A 24 -1.37 0.23 5.87
N ASP A 25 -1.07 1.43 6.38
CA ASP A 25 -0.09 1.63 7.45
C ASP A 25 -0.58 1.04 8.78
N GLN A 26 -1.87 1.14 9.09
CA GLN A 26 -2.46 0.48 10.25
C GLN A 26 -2.39 -1.05 10.15
N CYS A 27 -2.65 -1.62 8.97
CA CYS A 27 -2.46 -3.05 8.75
C CYS A 27 -0.98 -3.44 8.91
N ALA A 28 -0.08 -2.63 8.34
CA ALA A 28 1.35 -2.86 8.37
C ALA A 28 1.97 -2.78 9.77
N ALA A 29 1.32 -2.10 10.72
CA ALA A 29 1.73 -2.07 12.12
C ALA A 29 1.72 -3.46 12.77
N GLY A 30 0.90 -4.39 12.28
CA GLY A 30 0.90 -5.79 12.71
C GLY A 30 1.93 -6.68 12.01
N LEU A 31 2.61 -6.18 10.98
CA LEU A 31 3.64 -6.95 10.26
C LEU A 31 4.97 -6.91 11.02
N SER A 32 5.68 -8.03 10.96
CA SER A 32 7.04 -8.17 11.49
C SER A 32 7.90 -9.01 10.55
N GLY A 33 9.22 -8.97 10.77
CA GLY A 33 10.19 -9.74 9.98
C GLY A 33 10.06 -9.49 8.47
N ASP A 34 10.14 -10.56 7.69
CA ASP A 34 10.14 -10.52 6.22
C ASP A 34 8.91 -9.83 5.63
N SER A 35 7.73 -9.98 6.23
CA SER A 35 6.50 -9.36 5.73
C SER A 35 6.57 -7.84 5.82
N LYS A 36 7.15 -7.31 6.91
CA LYS A 36 7.35 -5.87 7.06
C LYS A 36 8.41 -5.35 6.08
N THR A 37 9.51 -6.09 5.90
CA THR A 37 10.53 -5.76 4.91
C THR A 37 9.95 -5.65 3.49
N ILE A 38 9.06 -6.58 3.11
CA ILE A 38 8.40 -6.55 1.79
C ILE A 38 7.43 -5.38 1.70
N TYR A 39 6.60 -5.14 2.73
CA TYR A 39 5.69 -4.00 2.76
C TYR A 39 6.44 -2.68 2.57
N ASP A 40 7.48 -2.43 3.37
CA ASP A 40 8.25 -1.19 3.35
C ASP A 40 8.94 -0.95 1.99
N ALA A 41 9.34 -2.03 1.29
CA ALA A 41 9.93 -1.95 -0.04
C ALA A 41 8.91 -1.61 -1.15
N VAL A 42 7.66 -2.03 -0.99
CA VAL A 42 6.63 -1.94 -2.06
C VAL A 42 5.71 -0.74 -1.86
N ALA A 43 5.35 -0.41 -0.61
CA ALA A 43 4.41 0.65 -0.26
C ALA A 43 4.65 2.00 -0.98
N PRO A 44 5.91 2.48 -1.14
CA PRO A 44 6.16 3.76 -1.82
C PRO A 44 5.71 3.82 -3.29
N THR A 45 5.58 2.66 -3.94
CA THR A 45 5.23 2.56 -5.38
C THR A 45 3.93 1.80 -5.63
N ALA A 46 3.39 1.14 -4.61
CA ALA A 46 2.23 0.25 -4.68
C ALA A 46 0.95 0.95 -5.19
N ALA A 47 0.70 2.18 -4.76
CA ALA A 47 -0.49 2.95 -5.15
C ALA A 47 -0.52 3.21 -6.67
N SER A 48 0.63 3.48 -7.27
CA SER A 48 0.77 3.77 -8.71
C SER A 48 1.07 2.52 -9.54
N ALA A 49 1.29 1.36 -8.92
CA ALA A 49 1.63 0.13 -9.62
C ALA A 49 0.42 -0.36 -10.45
N PRO A 50 0.54 -0.57 -11.76
CA PRO A 50 -0.57 -1.07 -12.58
C PRO A 50 -1.02 -2.47 -12.15
N ASP A 51 -0.05 -3.32 -11.79
CA ASP A 51 -0.28 -4.63 -11.18
C ASP A 51 0.46 -4.71 -9.84
N LEU A 52 -0.33 -4.67 -8.75
CA LEU A 52 0.22 -4.72 -7.40
C LEU A 52 0.83 -6.10 -7.09
N ARG A 53 0.24 -7.18 -7.62
CA ARG A 53 0.74 -8.54 -7.37
C ARG A 53 2.10 -8.74 -8.05
N ALA A 54 2.24 -8.26 -9.28
CA ALA A 54 3.53 -8.28 -9.97
C ALA A 54 4.58 -7.47 -9.20
N ALA A 55 4.25 -6.24 -8.77
CA ALA A 55 5.15 -5.39 -7.99
C ALA A 55 5.64 -6.06 -6.69
N ILE A 56 4.72 -6.67 -5.93
CA ILE A 56 5.06 -7.42 -4.71
C ILE A 56 5.97 -8.61 -5.04
N THR A 57 5.65 -9.35 -6.10
CA THR A 57 6.41 -10.54 -6.51
C THR A 57 7.85 -10.18 -6.88
N ASP A 58 8.04 -9.12 -7.67
CA ASP A 58 9.35 -8.70 -8.13
C ASP A 58 10.19 -8.10 -7.01
N ALA A 59 9.59 -7.29 -6.14
CA ALA A 59 10.25 -6.80 -4.93
C ALA A 59 10.67 -7.95 -4.00
N THR A 60 9.78 -8.92 -3.76
CA THR A 60 10.07 -10.08 -2.92
C THR A 60 11.23 -10.90 -3.50
N LYS A 61 11.23 -11.16 -4.81
CA LYS A 61 12.36 -11.85 -5.47
C LYS A 61 13.66 -11.08 -5.29
N SER A 62 13.65 -9.78 -5.52
CA SER A 62 14.82 -8.92 -5.35
C SER A 62 15.35 -8.98 -3.91
N LEU A 63 14.47 -8.91 -2.91
CA LEU A 63 14.83 -9.00 -1.50
C LEU A 63 15.40 -10.37 -1.12
N VAL A 64 14.88 -11.46 -1.68
CA VAL A 64 15.43 -12.81 -1.49
C VAL A 64 16.82 -12.91 -2.10
N MET A 65 17.01 -12.41 -3.33
CA MET A 65 18.33 -12.41 -3.99
C MET A 65 19.35 -11.54 -3.25
N ALA A 66 18.89 -10.47 -2.59
CA ALA A 66 19.69 -9.61 -1.72
C ALA A 66 19.92 -10.18 -0.31
N GLY A 67 19.36 -11.35 0.01
CA GLY A 67 19.49 -11.98 1.33
C GLY A 67 18.73 -11.28 2.46
N LYS A 68 17.79 -10.38 2.14
CA LYS A 68 17.00 -9.61 3.11
C LYS A 68 15.71 -10.31 3.54
N VAL A 69 15.25 -11.26 2.74
CA VAL A 69 14.07 -12.09 3.00
C VAL A 69 14.49 -13.54 2.78
N SER A 70 14.12 -14.44 3.69
CA SER A 70 14.42 -15.86 3.49
C SER A 70 13.52 -16.45 2.41
N ARG A 71 14.10 -17.26 1.52
CA ARG A 71 13.36 -17.92 0.43
C ARG A 71 12.25 -18.83 0.96
N SER A 72 12.41 -19.41 2.15
CA SER A 72 11.42 -20.31 2.76
C SER A 72 10.18 -19.57 3.29
N SER A 73 10.34 -18.33 3.75
CA SER A 73 9.26 -17.46 4.28
C SER A 73 8.70 -16.50 3.24
N ALA A 74 9.43 -16.25 2.15
CA ALA A 74 9.12 -15.23 1.14
C ALA A 74 7.67 -15.23 0.66
N LYS A 75 7.09 -16.41 0.36
CA LYS A 75 5.71 -16.50 -0.12
C LYS A 75 4.70 -16.02 0.92
N GLY A 76 4.75 -16.58 2.13
CA GLY A 76 3.81 -16.20 3.19
C GLY A 76 4.00 -14.74 3.62
N ALA A 77 5.26 -14.27 3.62
CA ALA A 77 5.57 -12.88 3.91
C ALA A 77 5.01 -11.92 2.85
N ALA A 78 5.13 -12.26 1.57
CA ALA A 78 4.58 -11.48 0.47
C ALA A 78 3.04 -11.46 0.48
N GLU A 79 2.40 -12.57 0.83
CA GLU A 79 0.93 -12.65 0.97
C GLU A 79 0.44 -11.75 2.12
N ALA A 80 1.11 -11.80 3.28
CA ALA A 80 0.79 -10.93 4.42
C ALA A 80 1.02 -9.44 4.11
N ALA A 81 2.13 -9.10 3.48
CA ALA A 81 2.40 -7.74 3.03
C ALA A 81 1.38 -7.27 1.98
N GLY A 82 1.04 -8.14 1.03
CA GLY A 82 0.10 -7.86 -0.05
C GLY A 82 -1.32 -7.60 0.44
N ALA A 83 -1.77 -8.30 1.49
CA ALA A 83 -3.04 -8.02 2.13
C ALA A 83 -3.13 -6.58 2.65
N CYS A 84 -2.05 -6.07 3.26
CA CYS A 84 -2.00 -4.68 3.71
C CYS A 84 -1.90 -3.69 2.55
N LEU A 85 -1.06 -3.98 1.55
CA LEU A 85 -0.86 -3.11 0.37
C LEU A 85 -2.13 -2.98 -0.49
N ALA A 86 -3.07 -3.93 -0.40
CA ALA A 86 -4.34 -3.86 -1.13
C ALA A 86 -5.18 -2.62 -0.72
N HIS A 87 -5.03 -2.12 0.51
CA HIS A 87 -5.66 -0.88 0.95
C HIS A 87 -5.17 0.37 0.20
N LEU A 88 -4.02 0.30 -0.48
CA LEU A 88 -3.51 1.41 -1.29
C LEU A 88 -4.24 1.55 -2.64
N LYS A 89 -5.04 0.56 -3.01
CA LYS A 89 -5.85 0.53 -4.25
C LYS A 89 -7.34 0.83 -4.00
N SER A 90 -7.75 1.02 -2.74
CA SER A 90 -9.15 1.22 -2.32
C SER A 90 -9.54 2.68 -2.19
#